data_AF-A0A6F9AZ23-F1
#
_entry.id   AF-A0A6F9AZ23-F1
#
_cell.length_a   1.000
_cell.length_b   1.000
_cell.length_c   1.000
_cell.angle_alpha   90.00
_cell.angle_beta   90.00
_cell.angle_gamma   90.00
#
_symmetry.space_group_name_H-M   'P 1'
#
loop_
_entity.id
_entity.type
_entity.pdbx_description
1 polymer ?
#
loop_
_entity_poly.entity_id
_entity_poly.type
_entity_poly.pdbx_seq_one_letter_code
_entity_poly.pdbx_strand_id
1 'polypeptide(L)'
;MAMLCRGLHIFSPIQALTETTPLPWLISFRSKFTRARIPQELLDERAQEHEKYGGNPEQPSKLHVVTRNTIDPSFSLSRIQPLKLPHGLPDEEAVADTYLNNKGELIVRHLLKPVEPKAFKS
;
A
#
# COMPACT_ATOMS: atom_id res chain seq x y z
N MET A 1 -59.15 18.58 -17.72
CA MET A 1 -57.79 18.07 -18.01
C MET A 1 -57.02 19.19 -18.69
N ALA A 2 -55.81 19.45 -18.20
CA ALA A 2 -55.21 20.79 -18.05
C ALA A 2 -54.88 21.57 -19.34
N MET A 3 -54.99 22.90 -19.19
CA MET A 3 -54.76 23.97 -20.15
C MET A 3 -53.27 24.27 -20.43
N LEU A 4 -52.99 24.48 -21.72
CA LEU A 4 -52.16 25.53 -22.35
C LEU A 4 -50.66 25.65 -22.03
N CYS A 5 -49.86 25.22 -23.00
CA CYS A 5 -48.61 25.90 -23.40
C CYS A 5 -48.92 27.15 -24.24
N ARG A 6 -48.50 28.35 -23.78
CA ARG A 6 -48.12 29.57 -24.55
C ARG A 6 -47.29 30.43 -23.56
N GLY A 7 -46.08 30.95 -23.78
CA GLY A 7 -45.39 31.47 -24.96
C GLY A 7 -45.01 32.94 -24.69
N LEU A 8 -43.80 33.36 -25.08
CA LEU A 8 -43.19 34.74 -25.07
C LEU A 8 -42.34 35.06 -23.81
N HIS A 9 -40.99 35.02 -23.88
CA HIS A 9 -40.03 35.97 -24.49
C HIS A 9 -39.86 37.27 -23.67
N ILE A 10 -38.59 37.71 -23.59
CA ILE A 10 -38.09 39.08 -23.35
C ILE A 10 -37.55 39.41 -21.93
N PHE A 11 -36.21 39.42 -21.83
CA PHE A 11 -35.32 40.37 -21.13
C PHE A 11 -35.66 40.88 -19.70
N SER A 12 -34.77 40.53 -18.74
CA SER A 12 -34.11 41.31 -17.64
C SER A 12 -34.74 42.61 -17.08
N PRO A 13 -34.47 43.08 -15.82
CA PRO A 13 -33.26 42.88 -15.02
C PRO A 13 -33.45 42.74 -13.48
N ILE A 14 -32.31 42.49 -12.83
CA ILE A 14 -31.97 42.67 -11.41
C ILE A 14 -32.79 43.75 -10.69
N GLN A 15 -33.40 43.40 -9.55
CA GLN A 15 -33.53 44.22 -8.33
C GLN A 15 -34.20 43.35 -7.24
N ALA A 16 -33.39 42.77 -6.35
CA ALA A 16 -33.13 43.33 -5.03
C ALA A 16 -34.32 43.18 -4.07
N LEU A 17 -34.42 42.03 -3.41
CA LEU A 17 -34.93 41.97 -2.04
C LEU A 17 -33.99 41.11 -1.20
N THR A 18 -33.31 41.84 -0.34
CA THR A 18 -32.39 41.48 0.72
C THR A 18 -33.04 40.52 1.72
N GLU A 19 -32.74 39.23 1.62
CA GLU A 19 -32.66 38.34 2.78
C GLU A 19 -32.03 37.00 2.37
N THR A 20 -30.75 37.08 2.00
CA THR A 20 -29.89 35.89 2.00
C THR A 20 -29.70 35.46 3.45
N THR A 21 -30.64 34.69 3.99
CA THR A 21 -30.34 33.79 5.10
C THR A 21 -29.33 32.80 4.55
N PRO A 22 -28.05 32.84 4.92
CA PRO A 22 -27.09 31.88 4.40
C PRO A 22 -27.44 30.56 5.06
N LEU A 23 -28.09 29.66 4.32
CA LEU A 23 -28.34 28.29 4.75
C LEU A 23 -27.00 27.72 5.27
N PRO A 24 -26.88 27.37 6.56
CA PRO A 24 -25.60 26.96 7.17
C PRO A 24 -24.97 25.71 6.55
N TRP A 25 -25.71 25.04 5.66
CA TRP A 25 -25.41 23.71 5.12
C TRP A 25 -24.64 23.78 3.78
N LEU A 26 -24.46 24.99 3.22
CA LEU A 26 -23.78 25.23 1.94
C LEU A 26 -22.30 25.62 2.08
N ILE A 27 -21.71 25.42 3.25
CA ILE A 27 -20.25 25.50 3.40
C ILE A 27 -19.72 24.13 3.03
N SER A 28 -19.19 23.97 1.81
CA SER A 28 -18.42 22.77 1.49
C SER A 28 -17.23 22.73 2.45
N PHE A 29 -17.27 21.79 3.40
CA PHE A 29 -16.11 21.49 4.22
C PHE A 29 -15.07 20.84 3.31
N ARG A 30 -14.24 21.68 2.67
CA ARG A 30 -13.06 21.23 1.95
C ARG A 30 -12.09 20.63 2.98
N SER A 31 -12.16 19.32 3.16
CA SER A 31 -11.22 18.58 4.00
C SER A 31 -9.80 18.85 3.47
N LYS A 32 -8.99 19.53 4.28
CA LYS A 32 -7.58 19.73 3.98
C LYS A 32 -6.89 18.39 4.26
N PHE A 33 -6.71 17.58 3.21
CA PHE A 33 -5.91 16.37 3.33
C PHE A 33 -4.49 16.76 3.73
N THR A 34 -4.05 16.31 4.90
CA THR A 34 -2.71 16.55 5.43
C THR A 34 -1.94 15.23 5.46
N ARG A 35 -0.62 15.30 5.36
CA ARG A 35 0.22 14.11 5.45
C ARG A 35 0.07 13.48 6.84
N ALA A 36 -0.35 12.23 6.89
CA ALA A 36 -0.43 11.47 8.14
C ALA A 36 0.97 11.34 8.77
N ARG A 37 1.04 11.53 10.09
CA ARG A 37 2.23 11.24 10.90
C ARG A 37 1.98 9.94 11.64
N ILE A 38 2.93 9.01 11.58
CA ILE A 38 2.84 7.73 12.27
C ILE A 38 3.52 7.89 13.64
N PRO A 39 2.80 7.71 14.77
CA PRO A 39 3.40 7.78 16.09
C PRO A 39 4.39 6.63 16.30
N GLN A 40 5.48 6.89 17.04
CA GLN A 40 6.52 5.90 17.29
C GLN A 40 6.02 4.72 18.14
N GLU A 41 5.08 4.98 19.06
CA GLU A 41 4.45 3.95 19.91
C GLU A 41 3.85 2.79 19.11
N LEU A 42 3.24 3.08 17.94
CA LEU A 42 2.70 2.03 17.06
C LEU A 42 3.80 1.16 16.44
N LEU A 43 5.00 1.70 16.25
CA LEU A 43 6.15 0.92 15.76
C LEU A 43 6.71 0.03 16.88
N ASP A 44 6.75 0.54 18.11
CA ASP A 44 7.23 -0.19 19.29
C ASP A 44 6.28 -1.34 19.67
N GLU A 45 4.97 -1.09 19.67
CA GLU A 45 3.95 -2.14 19.87
C GLU A 45 4.08 -3.24 18.83
N ARG A 46 4.25 -2.86 17.56
CA ARG A 46 4.47 -3.81 16.46
C ARG A 46 5.79 -4.58 16.57
N ALA A 47 6.82 -3.99 17.18
CA ALA A 47 8.10 -4.66 17.41
C ALA A 47 7.99 -5.76 18.48
N GLN A 48 7.01 -5.67 19.40
CA GLN A 48 6.77 -6.70 20.41
C GLN A 48 6.16 -7.98 19.82
N GLU A 49 5.45 -7.90 18.69
CA GLU A 49 4.84 -9.06 17.99
C GLU A 49 5.85 -9.98 17.26
N HIS A 50 7.14 -9.95 17.61
CA HIS A 50 8.18 -10.70 16.93
C HIS A 50 7.96 -12.23 16.96
N GLU A 51 7.39 -12.79 18.03
CA GLU A 51 7.07 -14.23 18.13
C GLU A 51 6.07 -14.67 17.04
N LYS A 52 5.05 -13.84 16.77
CA LYS A 52 4.01 -14.11 15.76
C LYS A 52 4.58 -14.14 14.33
N TYR A 53 5.63 -13.38 14.08
CA TYR A 53 6.26 -13.26 12.76
C TYR A 53 7.60 -14.01 12.65
N GLY A 54 8.02 -14.73 13.70
CA GLY A 54 9.26 -15.50 13.74
C GLY A 54 10.53 -14.65 13.60
N GLY A 55 10.47 -13.38 14.01
CA GLY A 55 11.63 -12.48 14.02
C GLY A 55 12.45 -12.65 15.29
N ASN A 56 13.78 -12.50 15.20
CA ASN A 56 14.65 -12.47 16.37
C ASN A 56 15.07 -11.02 16.67
N PRO A 57 14.70 -10.43 17.83
CA PRO A 57 15.08 -9.07 18.19
C PRO A 57 16.58 -8.91 18.45
N GLU A 58 17.28 -9.96 18.87
CA GLU A 58 18.74 -9.91 19.13
C GLU A 58 19.54 -9.83 17.83
N GLN A 59 18.99 -10.37 16.74
CA GLN A 59 19.62 -10.36 15.43
C GLN A 59 18.63 -9.83 14.37
N PRO A 60 18.45 -8.50 14.31
CA PRO A 60 17.56 -7.88 13.34
C PRO A 60 18.07 -8.10 11.91
N SER A 61 17.15 -8.30 10.98
CA SER A 61 17.50 -8.43 9.56
C SER A 61 18.06 -7.12 9.03
N LYS A 62 19.23 -7.17 8.40
CA LYS A 62 19.88 -5.98 7.83
C LYS A 62 19.18 -5.45 6.57
N LEU A 63 18.52 -6.33 5.81
CA LEU A 63 17.87 -6.02 4.54
C LEU A 63 16.43 -6.54 4.51
N HIS A 64 15.55 -5.78 3.86
CA HIS A 64 14.15 -6.13 3.65
C HIS A 64 13.78 -6.12 2.16
N VAL A 65 12.92 -7.06 1.77
CA VAL A 65 12.23 -7.07 0.48
C VAL A 65 10.93 -6.30 0.65
N VAL A 66 10.81 -5.17 -0.04
CA VAL A 66 9.60 -4.35 -0.07
C VAL A 66 8.88 -4.59 -1.39
N THR A 67 7.70 -5.19 -1.32
CA THR A 67 6.82 -5.38 -2.47
C THR A 67 5.67 -4.38 -2.39
N ARG A 68 5.50 -3.56 -3.42
CA ARG A 68 4.32 -2.71 -3.55
C ARG A 68 3.18 -3.55 -4.11
N ASN A 69 2.06 -3.60 -3.41
CA ASN A 69 0.88 -4.33 -3.88
C ASN A 69 -0.10 -3.41 -4.64
N THR A 70 0.07 -2.10 -4.49
CA THR A 70 -0.78 -1.07 -5.07
C THR A 70 0.05 0.03 -5.72
N ILE A 71 -0.57 0.77 -6.64
CA ILE A 71 0.03 1.95 -7.28
C ILE A 71 0.21 3.10 -6.26
N ASP A 72 -0.63 3.14 -5.22
CA ASP A 72 -0.53 4.09 -4.12
C ASP A 72 0.83 3.92 -3.37
N PRO A 73 1.62 4.99 -3.19
CA PRO A 73 2.89 4.95 -2.46
C PRO A 73 2.76 4.73 -0.94
N SER A 74 1.55 4.58 -0.42
CA SER A 74 1.29 4.38 1.00
C SER A 74 1.91 3.10 1.56
N PHE A 75 2.69 3.25 2.63
CA PHE A 75 3.38 2.17 3.33
C PHE A 75 2.42 1.07 3.82
N SER A 76 1.18 1.44 4.17
CA SER A 76 0.13 0.52 4.63
C SER A 76 -0.21 -0.57 3.61
N LEU A 77 0.06 -0.35 2.33
CA LEU A 77 -0.26 -1.27 1.24
C LEU A 77 0.98 -2.00 0.70
N SER A 78 2.13 -1.80 1.33
CA SER A 78 3.37 -2.52 1.01
C SER A 78 3.51 -3.78 1.84
N ARG A 79 4.02 -4.86 1.22
CA ARG A 79 4.43 -6.08 1.94
C ARG A 79 5.94 -5.99 2.20
N ILE A 80 6.33 -6.13 3.45
CA ILE A 80 7.73 -6.06 3.87
C ILE A 80 8.12 -7.40 4.50
N GLN A 81 9.21 -7.97 4.03
CA GLN A 81 9.76 -9.23 4.55
C GLN A 81 11.26 -9.11 4.75
N PRO A 82 11.86 -9.78 5.75
CA PRO A 82 13.31 -9.86 5.87
C PRO A 82 13.90 -10.65 4.70
N LEU A 83 15.00 -10.16 4.14
CA LEU A 83 15.77 -10.90 3.14
C LEU A 83 16.61 -11.97 3.84
N LYS A 84 16.48 -13.22 3.39
CA LYS A 84 17.25 -14.36 3.90
C LYS A 84 18.32 -14.77 2.89
N LEU A 85 19.53 -15.03 3.40
CA LEU A 85 20.71 -15.42 2.62
C LEU A 85 21.21 -16.79 3.09
N PRO A 86 20.58 -17.91 2.67
CA PRO A 86 20.96 -19.24 3.15
C PRO A 86 22.40 -19.63 2.80
N HIS A 87 22.93 -19.11 1.69
CA HIS A 87 24.28 -19.39 1.21
C HIS A 87 25.24 -18.19 1.35
N GLY A 88 24.81 -17.11 2.02
CA GLY A 88 25.57 -15.86 2.10
C GLY A 88 25.30 -14.89 0.95
N LEU A 89 26.16 -13.87 0.83
CA LEU A 89 26.13 -12.90 -0.27
C LEU A 89 26.66 -13.57 -1.54
N PRO A 90 26.06 -13.33 -2.72
CA PRO A 90 26.56 -13.86 -3.97
C PRO A 90 27.85 -13.15 -4.39
N ASP A 91 28.79 -13.92 -4.95
CA ASP A 91 29.96 -13.39 -5.65
C ASP A 91 29.57 -12.84 -7.02
N GLU A 92 30.41 -11.99 -7.62
CA GLU A 92 30.17 -11.30 -8.90
C GLU A 92 29.73 -12.25 -10.04
N GLU A 93 30.35 -13.43 -10.13
CA GLU A 93 30.04 -14.44 -11.13
C GLU A 93 28.65 -15.08 -10.90
N ALA A 94 28.26 -15.21 -9.63
CA ALA A 94 27.01 -15.82 -9.23
C ALA A 94 25.81 -14.86 -9.30
N VAL A 95 26.03 -13.55 -9.42
CA VAL A 95 24.97 -12.52 -9.44
C VAL A 95 23.91 -12.82 -10.50
N ALA A 96 24.34 -13.16 -11.72
CA ALA A 96 23.44 -13.46 -12.83
C ALA A 96 22.64 -14.75 -12.64
N ASP A 97 23.13 -15.65 -11.78
CA ASP A 97 22.51 -16.94 -11.47
C ASP A 97 21.71 -16.90 -10.16
N THR A 98 21.47 -15.71 -9.61
CA THR A 98 20.63 -15.54 -8.42
C THR A 98 19.16 -15.27 -8.77
N TYR A 99 18.26 -15.72 -7.91
CA TYR A 99 16.85 -15.33 -7.97
C TYR A 99 16.26 -15.20 -6.56
N LEU A 100 15.24 -14.36 -6.45
CA LEU A 100 14.50 -14.15 -5.20
C LEU A 100 13.27 -15.04 -5.15
N ASN A 101 13.13 -15.84 -4.09
CA ASN A 101 11.98 -16.69 -3.85
C ASN A 101 10.81 -15.90 -3.22
N ASN A 102 9.59 -16.44 -3.32
CA ASN A 102 8.39 -15.87 -2.68
C ASN A 102 8.46 -15.82 -1.13
N LYS A 103 9.38 -16.60 -0.54
CA LYS A 103 9.72 -16.61 0.89
C LYS A 103 10.66 -15.47 1.31
N GLY A 104 11.19 -14.69 0.36
CA GLY A 104 12.21 -13.67 0.64
C GLY A 104 13.62 -14.24 0.78
N GLU A 105 13.90 -15.41 0.19
CA GLU A 105 15.24 -16.04 0.17
C GLU A 105 15.94 -15.72 -1.16
N LEU A 106 17.18 -15.25 -1.09
CA LEU A 106 18.04 -15.10 -2.27
C LEU A 106 18.78 -16.42 -2.52
N ILE A 107 18.47 -17.05 -3.64
CA ILE A 107 18.99 -18.38 -4.00
C ILE A 107 19.89 -18.27 -5.21
N VAL A 108 21.02 -18.95 -5.17
CA VAL A 108 21.96 -19.11 -6.28
C VAL A 108 21.68 -20.47 -6.93
N ARG A 109 21.32 -20.52 -8.21
CA ARG A 109 20.74 -21.74 -8.82
C ARG A 109 21.73 -22.88 -8.90
N HIS A 110 22.99 -22.63 -9.24
CA HIS A 110 24.01 -23.69 -9.32
C HIS A 110 24.34 -24.35 -7.97
N LEU A 111 24.00 -23.72 -6.84
CA LEU A 111 24.16 -24.33 -5.50
C LEU A 111 23.01 -25.28 -5.14
N LEU A 112 21.95 -25.32 -5.93
CA LEU A 112 20.80 -26.20 -5.69
C LEU A 112 21.12 -27.63 -6.10
N LYS A 113 20.83 -28.58 -5.21
CA LYS A 113 20.80 -30.00 -5.54
C LYS A 113 19.51 -30.32 -6.33
N PRO A 114 19.55 -31.25 -7.29
CA PRO A 114 18.34 -31.72 -7.97
C PRO A 114 17.32 -32.18 -6.94
N VAL A 115 16.09 -31.67 -7.02
CA VAL A 115 14.98 -32.18 -6.22
C VAL A 115 14.72 -33.62 -6.66
N GLU A 116 14.90 -34.57 -5.75
CA GLU A 116 14.53 -35.97 -6.01
C GLU A 116 13.03 -36.03 -6.33
N PRO A 117 12.63 -36.65 -7.45
CA PRO A 117 11.23 -36.77 -7.80
C PRO A 117 10.54 -37.62 -6.73
N LYS A 118 9.52 -37.05 -6.07
CA LYS A 118 8.65 -37.81 -5.17
C LYS A 118 7.96 -38.89 -6.00
N ALA A 119 8.38 -40.14 -5.80
CA ALA A 119 7.71 -41.29 -6.39
C ALA A 119 6.25 -41.31 -5.93
N PHE A 120 5.33 -40.99 -6.85
CA PHE A 120 3.92 -41.29 -6.65
C PHE A 120 3.78 -42.80 -6.68
N LYS A 121 3.62 -43.41 -5.50
CA LYS A 121 3.17 -44.80 -5.41
C LYS A 121 1.68 -44.80 -5.77
N SER A 122 1.36 -45.42 -6.90
CA SER A 122 -0.02 -45.76 -7.29
C SER A 122 -0.61 -46.81 -6.37
#